data_AF-A0A4Q2YV22-F1
#
_entry.id   AF-A0A4Q2YV22-F1
#
_cell.length_a   1.000
_cell.length_b   1.000
_cell.length_c   1.000
_cell.angle_alpha   90.00
_cell.angle_beta   90.00
_cell.angle_gamma   90.00
#
_symmetry.space_group_name_H-M   'P 1'
#
loop_
_entity.id
_entity.type
_entity.pdbx_description
1 polymer ?
#
loop_
_entity_poly.entity_id
_entity_poly.type
_entity_poly.pdbx_seq_one_letter_code
_entity_poly.pdbx_strand_id
1 'polypeptide(L)'
;MSSGWYVFFAIALVLWNTLVSFWNARVVGQTWAERELHGPFMFLVIWSAAIQSAIGFSMLLIIVEGLLVNLVHPMSAKFNHALMGMWYLAVIIPALGTGLIITIHSWIEMFREKSFANMANTAYNTYAMGSNIYHASS
;
A
#
# COMPACT_ATOMS: atom_id res chain seq x y z
N MET A 1 -2.52 3.82 -28.89
CA MET A 1 -3.65 3.88 -27.92
C MET A 1 -3.93 5.34 -27.64
N SER A 2 -5.20 5.77 -27.62
CA SER A 2 -5.56 7.19 -27.44
C SER A 2 -5.25 7.68 -26.02
N SER A 3 -5.04 8.99 -25.86
CA SER A 3 -4.82 9.64 -24.56
C SER A 3 -5.93 9.34 -23.54
N GLY A 4 -7.17 9.13 -23.98
CA GLY A 4 -8.30 8.82 -23.10
C GLY A 4 -8.16 7.52 -22.32
N TRP A 5 -7.49 6.50 -22.87
CA TRP A 5 -7.31 5.21 -22.18
C TRP A 5 -6.39 5.33 -20.97
N TYR A 6 -5.30 6.09 -21.09
CA TYR A 6 -4.36 6.32 -19.98
C TYR A 6 -5.02 7.08 -18.83
N VAL A 7 -5.84 8.08 -19.15
CA VAL A 7 -6.59 8.85 -18.14
C VAL A 7 -7.58 7.94 -17.41
N PHE A 8 -8.33 7.12 -18.15
CA PHE A 8 -9.24 6.15 -17.55
C PHE A 8 -8.53 5.19 -16.59
N PHE A 9 -7.42 4.58 -17.02
CA PHE A 9 -6.65 3.67 -16.17
C PHE A 9 -6.06 4.35 -14.94
N ALA A 10 -5.54 5.58 -15.07
CA ALA A 10 -5.02 6.33 -13.94
C ALA A 10 -6.10 6.61 -12.90
N ILE A 11 -7.29 7.04 -13.33
CA ILE A 11 -8.43 7.26 -12.43
C ILE A 11 -8.85 5.95 -11.76
N ALA A 12 -8.93 4.86 -12.53
CA ALA A 12 -9.28 3.54 -12.00
C ALA A 12 -8.27 3.08 -10.92
N LEU A 13 -6.97 3.26 -11.14
CA LEU A 13 -5.92 2.92 -10.18
C LEU A 13 -6.00 3.77 -8.90
N VAL A 14 -6.26 5.07 -9.03
CA VAL A 14 -6.44 5.99 -7.89
C VAL A 14 -7.66 5.58 -7.06
N LEU A 15 -8.79 5.30 -7.71
CA LEU A 15 -10.00 4.82 -7.03
C LEU A 15 -9.75 3.47 -6.34
N TRP A 16 -9.10 2.54 -7.03
CA TRP A 16 -8.76 1.24 -6.46
C TRP A 16 -7.86 1.37 -5.23
N ASN A 17 -6.80 2.17 -5.31
CA ASN A 17 -5.92 2.46 -4.18
C ASN A 17 -6.69 3.05 -3.00
N THR A 18 -7.64 3.96 -3.26
CA THR A 18 -8.50 4.56 -2.23
C THR A 18 -9.35 3.51 -1.53
N LEU A 19 -10.01 2.65 -2.31
CA LEU A 19 -10.88 1.59 -1.78
C LEU A 19 -10.09 0.59 -0.92
N VAL A 20 -8.93 0.14 -1.38
CA VAL A 20 -8.07 -0.78 -0.64
C VAL A 20 -7.53 -0.12 0.63
N SER A 21 -7.07 1.14 0.55
CA SER A 21 -6.56 1.87 1.72
C SER A 21 -7.65 2.06 2.77
N PHE A 22 -8.87 2.41 2.35
CA PHE A 22 -10.02 2.53 3.23
C PHE A 22 -10.41 1.20 3.87
N TRP A 23 -10.44 0.12 3.08
CA TRP A 23 -10.74 -1.21 3.60
C TRP A 23 -9.70 -1.64 4.65
N ASN A 24 -8.42 -1.42 4.38
CA ASN A 24 -7.34 -1.68 5.33
C ASN A 24 -7.52 -0.87 6.62
N ALA A 25 -7.80 0.44 6.54
CA ALA A 25 -8.04 1.27 7.72
C ALA A 25 -9.25 0.79 8.54
N ARG A 26 -10.33 0.40 7.85
CA ARG A 26 -11.55 -0.11 8.49
C ARG A 26 -11.27 -1.41 9.24
N VAL A 27 -10.63 -2.39 8.60
CA VAL A 27 -10.30 -3.67 9.21
C VAL A 27 -9.33 -3.47 10.38
N VAL A 28 -8.31 -2.63 10.21
CA VAL A 28 -7.40 -2.23 11.29
C VAL A 28 -8.19 -1.69 12.48
N GLY A 29 -9.13 -0.75 12.27
CA GLY A 29 -9.93 -0.19 13.35
C GLY A 29 -10.77 -1.22 14.11
N GLN A 30 -11.35 -2.19 13.38
CA GLN A 30 -12.12 -3.29 13.97
C GLN A 30 -11.22 -4.22 14.79
N THR A 31 -10.12 -4.69 14.20
CA THR A 31 -9.19 -5.61 14.88
C THR A 31 -8.42 -4.94 16.02
N TRP A 32 -8.20 -3.62 15.95
CA TRP A 32 -7.57 -2.86 17.04
C TRP A 32 -8.41 -2.87 18.31
N ALA A 33 -9.73 -2.84 18.19
CA ALA A 33 -10.65 -2.94 19.33
C ALA A 33 -10.53 -4.29 20.04
N GLU A 34 -10.18 -5.34 19.29
CA GLU A 34 -10.05 -6.72 19.76
C GLU A 34 -8.59 -7.12 20.03
N ARG A 35 -7.63 -6.18 19.98
CA ARG A 35 -6.18 -6.45 19.99
C ARG A 35 -5.69 -7.33 21.15
N GLU A 36 -6.34 -7.24 22.30
CA GLU A 36 -5.98 -7.99 23.51
C GLU A 36 -6.23 -9.50 23.35
N LEU A 37 -7.06 -9.91 22.39
CA LEU A 37 -7.43 -11.30 22.12
C LEU A 37 -6.43 -12.03 21.21
N HIS A 38 -5.58 -11.30 20.48
CA HIS A 38 -4.81 -11.88 19.36
C HIS A 38 -3.29 -12.00 19.61
N GLY A 39 -2.81 -11.57 20.78
CA GLY A 39 -1.41 -11.67 21.17
C GLY A 39 -0.48 -10.65 20.49
N PRO A 40 0.81 -10.62 20.87
CA PRO A 40 1.74 -9.56 20.51
C PRO A 40 2.09 -9.51 19.01
N PHE A 41 2.13 -10.66 18.34
CA PHE A 41 2.41 -10.67 16.90
C PHE A 41 1.28 -10.03 16.09
N MET A 42 0.02 -10.30 16.44
CA MET A 42 -1.11 -9.64 15.76
C MET A 42 -1.06 -8.12 15.96
N PHE A 43 -0.61 -7.65 17.12
CA PHE A 43 -0.43 -6.20 17.32
C PHE A 43 0.56 -5.59 16.32
N LEU A 44 1.64 -6.30 15.97
CA LEU A 44 2.56 -5.87 14.90
C LEU A 44 1.91 -5.89 13.52
N VAL A 45 1.08 -6.89 13.24
CA VAL A 45 0.32 -6.99 11.96
C VAL A 45 -0.67 -5.84 11.83
N ILE A 46 -1.40 -5.51 12.90
CA ILE A 46 -2.35 -4.41 12.93
C ILE A 46 -1.63 -3.08 12.65
N TRP A 47 -0.49 -2.81 13.30
CA TRP A 47 0.32 -1.63 13.01
C TRP A 47 0.84 -1.62 11.56
N SER A 48 1.26 -2.77 11.05
CA SER A 48 1.73 -2.91 9.67
C SER A 48 0.64 -2.55 8.67
N ALA A 49 -0.57 -3.06 8.87
CA ALA A 49 -1.73 -2.73 8.03
C ALA A 49 -2.14 -1.25 8.17
N ALA A 50 -2.02 -0.66 9.36
CA ALA A 50 -2.29 0.76 9.58
C ALA A 50 -1.32 1.64 8.79
N ILE A 51 -0.02 1.32 8.82
CA ILE A 51 1.01 2.04 8.07
C ILE A 51 0.80 1.88 6.55
N GLN A 52 0.51 0.66 6.07
CA GLN A 52 0.20 0.42 4.67
C GLN A 52 -1.01 1.24 4.19
N SER A 53 -2.06 1.32 5.02
CA SER A 53 -3.20 2.20 4.74
C SER A 53 -2.81 3.67 4.68
N ALA A 54 -2.01 4.16 5.64
CA ALA A 54 -1.53 5.54 5.66
C ALA A 54 -0.68 5.88 4.42
N ILE A 55 0.19 4.96 3.98
CA ILE A 55 0.96 5.08 2.74
C ILE A 55 0.02 5.19 1.54
N GLY A 56 -0.97 4.32 1.45
CA GLY A 56 -1.97 4.35 0.38
C GLY A 56 -2.76 5.66 0.33
N PHE A 57 -3.18 6.21 1.48
CA PHE A 57 -3.82 7.53 1.54
C PHE A 57 -2.86 8.68 1.21
N SER A 58 -1.60 8.61 1.64
CA SER A 58 -0.62 9.66 1.36
C SER A 58 -0.38 9.84 -0.15
N MET A 59 -0.42 8.75 -0.92
CA MET A 59 -0.34 8.81 -2.39
C MET A 59 -1.49 9.64 -2.99
N LEU A 60 -2.70 9.51 -2.45
CA LEU A 60 -3.86 10.27 -2.92
C LEU A 60 -3.70 11.76 -2.64
N LEU A 61 -3.24 12.10 -1.43
CA LEU A 61 -2.99 13.50 -1.06
C LEU A 61 -1.98 14.13 -2.01
N ILE A 62 -0.88 13.43 -2.31
CA ILE A 62 0.17 13.94 -3.20
C ILE A 62 -0.32 14.09 -4.65
N ILE A 63 -1.11 13.14 -5.15
CA ILE A 63 -1.70 13.26 -6.48
C ILE A 63 -2.65 14.46 -6.54
N VAL A 64 -3.53 14.62 -5.55
CA VAL A 64 -4.50 15.72 -5.51
C VAL A 64 -3.79 17.07 -5.37
N GLU A 65 -2.86 17.20 -4.44
CA GLU A 65 -2.05 18.42 -4.25
C GLU A 65 -1.25 18.74 -5.51
N GLY A 66 -0.59 17.75 -6.11
CA GLY A 66 0.13 17.90 -7.37
C GLY A 66 -0.77 18.43 -8.49
N LEU A 67 -1.98 17.88 -8.63
CA LEU A 67 -2.96 18.36 -9.64
C LEU A 67 -3.43 19.79 -9.35
N LEU A 68 -3.82 20.08 -8.11
CA LEU A 68 -4.27 21.41 -7.69
C LEU A 68 -3.21 22.48 -7.94
N VAL A 69 -1.95 22.18 -7.61
CA VAL A 69 -0.83 23.07 -7.88
C VAL A 69 -0.67 23.30 -9.38
N ASN A 70 -0.70 22.24 -10.21
CA ASN A 70 -0.57 22.37 -11.67
C ASN A 70 -1.73 23.15 -12.33
N LEU A 71 -2.92 23.17 -11.72
CA LEU A 71 -4.07 23.97 -12.21
C LEU A 71 -3.86 25.48 -12.01
N VAL A 72 -3.22 25.88 -10.91
CA VAL A 72 -2.96 27.30 -10.60
C VAL A 72 -1.63 27.77 -11.19
N HIS A 73 -0.63 26.90 -11.14
CA HIS A 73 0.73 27.14 -11.62
C HIS A 73 1.26 25.88 -12.29
N PRO A 74 1.24 25.78 -13.63
CA PRO A 74 1.77 24.62 -14.35
C PRO A 74 3.22 24.35 -13.95
N MET A 75 3.43 23.24 -13.26
CA MET A 75 4.75 22.89 -12.75
C MET A 75 5.55 22.18 -13.84
N SER A 76 6.87 22.38 -13.83
CA SER A 76 7.74 21.64 -14.72
C SER A 76 7.67 20.14 -14.43
N ALA A 77 7.86 19.31 -15.46
CA ALA A 77 7.94 17.85 -15.28
C ALA A 77 8.98 17.45 -14.22
N LYS A 78 10.09 18.19 -14.13
CA LYS A 78 11.14 17.99 -13.12
C LYS A 78 10.62 18.14 -11.69
N PHE A 79 9.75 19.11 -11.44
CA PHE A 79 9.13 19.30 -10.13
C PHE A 79 8.21 18.12 -9.76
N ASN A 80 7.35 17.70 -10.70
CA ASN A 80 6.46 16.55 -10.47
C ASN A 80 7.25 15.25 -10.22
N HIS A 81 8.35 15.04 -10.95
CA HIS A 81 9.27 13.91 -10.68
C HIS A 81 9.90 13.99 -9.28
N ALA A 82 10.33 15.18 -8.85
CA ALA A 82 10.90 15.37 -7.52
C ALA A 82 9.87 15.11 -6.41
N LEU A 83 8.64 15.60 -6.57
CA LEU A 83 7.53 15.38 -5.63
C LEU A 83 7.28 13.88 -5.41
N MET A 84 7.15 13.13 -6.51
CA MET A 84 6.96 11.67 -6.46
C MET A 84 8.17 10.94 -5.87
N GLY A 85 9.38 11.38 -6.20
CA GLY A 85 10.62 10.82 -5.64
C GLY A 85 10.75 11.03 -4.14
N MET A 86 10.39 12.22 -3.63
CA MET A 86 10.40 12.53 -2.20
C MET A 86 9.39 11.68 -1.44
N TRP A 87 8.18 11.51 -1.98
CA TRP A 87 7.21 10.60 -1.40
C TRP A 87 7.73 9.17 -1.32
N TYR A 88 8.26 8.66 -2.45
CA TYR A 88 8.80 7.31 -2.51
C TYR A 88 9.89 7.08 -1.46
N LEU A 89 10.84 8.02 -1.32
CA LEU A 89 11.89 7.94 -0.30
C LEU A 89 11.34 7.95 1.14
N ALA A 90 10.26 8.70 1.38
CA ALA A 90 9.62 8.75 2.70
C ALA A 90 8.91 7.43 3.06
N VAL A 91 8.35 6.73 2.07
CA VAL A 91 7.50 5.56 2.32
C VAL A 91 8.19 4.22 2.07
N ILE A 92 9.28 4.14 1.32
CA ILE A 92 9.83 2.86 0.88
C ILE A 92 10.28 1.97 2.04
N ILE A 93 10.98 2.51 3.03
CA ILE A 93 11.42 1.76 4.21
C ILE A 93 10.24 1.22 5.03
N PRO A 94 9.27 2.05 5.47
CA PRO A 94 8.11 1.52 6.18
C PRO A 94 7.25 0.59 5.31
N ALA A 95 7.13 0.83 4.00
CA ALA A 95 6.39 -0.05 3.09
C ALA A 95 7.02 -1.45 3.04
N LEU A 96 8.35 -1.55 2.90
CA LEU A 96 9.04 -2.83 2.87
C LEU A 96 9.00 -3.54 4.23
N GLY A 97 9.25 -2.81 5.33
CA GLY A 97 9.25 -3.38 6.67
C GLY A 97 7.90 -3.96 7.06
N THR A 98 6.81 -3.23 6.79
CA THR A 98 5.44 -3.69 7.09
C THR A 98 4.97 -4.77 6.11
N GLY A 99 5.39 -4.70 4.84
CA GLY A 99 5.15 -5.75 3.86
C GLY A 99 5.76 -7.09 4.28
N LEU A 100 6.98 -7.09 4.83
CA LEU A 100 7.62 -8.30 5.35
C LEU A 100 6.82 -8.92 6.50
N ILE A 101 6.36 -8.10 7.46
CA ILE A 101 5.55 -8.57 8.59
C ILE A 101 4.25 -9.21 8.10
N ILE A 102 3.56 -8.56 7.15
CA ILE A 102 2.32 -9.08 6.56
C ILE A 102 2.58 -10.39 5.82
N THR A 103 3.65 -10.50 5.05
CA THR A 103 4.01 -11.75 4.36
C THR A 103 4.30 -12.88 5.34
N ILE A 104 5.00 -12.61 6.44
CA ILE A 104 5.22 -13.60 7.52
C ILE A 104 3.88 -14.04 8.12
N HIS A 105 2.96 -13.10 8.37
CA HIS A 105 1.62 -13.43 8.86
C HIS A 105 0.86 -14.35 7.89
N SER A 106 0.91 -14.06 6.59
CA SER A 106 0.29 -14.91 5.57
C SER A 106 0.90 -16.32 5.55
N TRP A 107 2.21 -16.48 5.76
CA TRP A 107 2.81 -17.81 5.95
C TRP A 107 2.22 -18.54 7.15
N ILE A 108 2.10 -17.86 8.29
CA ILE A 108 1.51 -18.43 9.51
C ILE A 108 0.07 -18.90 9.26
N GLU A 109 -0.77 -18.08 8.64
CA GLU A 109 -2.18 -18.41 8.35
C GLU A 109 -2.30 -19.58 7.36
N MET A 110 -1.47 -19.59 6.31
CA MET A 110 -1.42 -20.69 5.34
C MET A 110 -1.09 -22.02 6.01
N PHE A 111 -0.09 -22.07 6.89
CA PHE A 111 0.28 -23.32 7.55
C PHE A 111 -0.76 -23.79 8.58
N ARG A 112 -1.52 -22.86 9.18
CA ARG A 112 -2.58 -23.16 10.14
C ARG A 112 -3.85 -23.67 9.48
N GLU A 113 -4.33 -22.99 8.45
CA GLU A 113 -5.67 -23.25 7.87
C GLU A 113 -5.62 -24.09 6.60
N LYS A 114 -4.51 -24.05 5.86
CA LYS A 114 -4.28 -24.83 4.62
C LYS A 114 -5.40 -24.71 3.58
N SER A 115 -6.13 -23.59 3.59
CA SER A 115 -7.18 -23.30 2.61
C SER A 115 -6.55 -22.79 1.31
N PHE A 116 -7.22 -23.05 0.17
CA PHE A 116 -6.77 -22.54 -1.12
C PHE A 116 -6.69 -21.01 -1.15
N ALA A 117 -7.64 -20.33 -0.51
CA ALA A 117 -7.65 -18.88 -0.41
C ALA A 117 -6.40 -18.35 0.32
N ASN A 118 -6.03 -18.94 1.45
CA ASN A 118 -4.83 -18.53 2.19
C ASN A 118 -3.57 -18.84 1.40
N MET A 119 -3.51 -19.99 0.72
CA MET A 119 -2.38 -20.31 -0.16
C MET A 119 -2.23 -19.27 -1.29
N ALA A 120 -3.33 -18.86 -1.92
CA ALA A 120 -3.31 -17.86 -2.99
C ALA A 120 -2.88 -16.49 -2.48
N ASN A 121 -3.43 -16.03 -1.35
CA ASN A 121 -3.04 -14.77 -0.70
C ASN A 121 -1.56 -14.78 -0.33
N THR A 122 -1.08 -15.89 0.24
CA THR A 122 0.31 -16.06 0.62
C THR A 122 1.26 -16.06 -0.58
N ALA A 123 0.88 -16.72 -1.68
CA ALA A 123 1.65 -16.67 -2.92
C ALA A 123 1.74 -15.24 -3.46
N TYR A 124 0.62 -14.51 -3.48
CA TYR A 124 0.60 -13.11 -3.90
C TYR A 124 1.48 -12.22 -3.02
N ASN A 125 1.34 -12.29 -1.69
CA ASN A 125 2.13 -11.47 -0.76
C ASN A 125 3.64 -11.80 -0.85
N THR A 126 3.98 -13.07 -1.01
CA THR A 126 5.38 -13.50 -1.21
C THR A 126 5.96 -12.92 -2.50
N TYR A 127 5.23 -13.03 -3.61
CA TYR A 127 5.64 -12.47 -4.89
C TYR A 127 5.76 -10.95 -4.83
N ALA A 128 4.73 -10.26 -4.32
CA ALA A 128 4.68 -8.81 -4.22
C ALA A 128 5.84 -8.28 -3.37
N MET A 129 6.12 -8.91 -2.23
CA MET A 129 7.24 -8.54 -1.38
C MET A 129 8.58 -8.73 -2.08
N GLY A 130 8.79 -9.87 -2.76
CA GLY A 130 10.01 -10.13 -3.53
C GLY A 130 10.22 -9.11 -4.66
N SER A 131 9.16 -8.79 -5.40
CA SER A 131 9.20 -7.77 -6.46
C SER A 131 9.49 -6.38 -5.91
N ASN A 132 8.89 -6.01 -4.76
CA ASN A 132 9.13 -4.72 -4.12
C ASN A 132 10.57 -4.57 -3.64
N ILE A 133 11.16 -5.61 -3.03
CA ILE A 133 12.59 -5.60 -2.63
C ILE A 133 13.47 -5.44 -3.88
N TYR A 134 13.22 -6.25 -4.91
CA TYR A 134 14.00 -6.20 -6.13
C TYR A 134 14.02 -4.79 -6.73
N HIS A 135 12.84 -4.21 -6.97
CA HIS A 135 12.72 -2.85 -7.53
C HIS A 135 13.27 -1.76 -6.61
N ALA A 136 13.30 -1.96 -5.29
CA ALA A 136 13.92 -1.00 -4.37
C ALA A 136 15.45 -1.07 -4.35
N SER A 137 16.03 -2.19 -4.78
CA SER A 137 17.47 -2.47 -4.75
C SER A 137 18.19 -2.29 -6.09
N SER A 138 17.45 -2.13 -7.18
CA SER A 138 17.93 -2.00 -8.56
C SER A 138 17.70 -0.59 -9.11
#